data_AF-E7GJY4-F1
#
_entry.id   AF-E7GJY4-F1
#
_cell.length_a   1.000
_cell.length_b   1.000
_cell.length_c   1.000
_cell.angle_alpha   90.00
_cell.angle_beta   90.00
_cell.angle_gamma   90.00
#
_symmetry.space_group_name_H-M   'P 1'
#
loop_
_entity.id
_entity.type
_entity.pdbx_description
1 polymer ?
#
loop_
_entity_poly.entity_id
_entity_poly.type
_entity_poly.pdbx_seq_one_letter_code
_entity_poly.pdbx_strand_id
1 'polypeptide(L)'
;MLSLSCEELREALWKIHGAFFFTFAWTGASSFHPVRYIGEEMDKMPMKPKKPCRHPGCPNLTDGIYCEEHRALHCSDWTSSAGRGYDRRWRIARSRFLKTHPLCVRCREQGRLVKATVVDHIVPHRGDDRLFWDEENWQALCKNCHDSKTMTEDRYQEYKY
;
A
#
# COMPACT_ATOMS: atom_id res chain seq x y z
N MET A 1 -1.40 -24.39 8.85
CA MET A 1 -1.29 -23.30 9.83
C MET A 1 0.19 -23.08 10.10
N LEU A 2 0.80 -22.08 9.48
CA LEU A 2 2.05 -21.44 9.90
C LEU A 2 2.10 -20.12 9.11
N SER A 3 1.71 -19.04 9.78
CA SER A 3 1.81 -17.66 9.29
C SER A 3 3.25 -17.21 9.49
N LEU A 4 4.03 -17.19 8.42
CA LEU A 4 5.38 -16.65 8.44
C LEU A 4 5.29 -15.13 8.53
N SER A 5 6.07 -14.57 9.44
CA SER A 5 6.12 -13.13 9.71
C SER A 5 6.87 -12.39 8.59
N CYS A 6 6.60 -11.10 8.44
CA CYS A 6 7.18 -10.23 7.40
C CYS A 6 8.73 -10.18 7.43
N GLU A 7 9.37 -10.58 8.52
CA GLU A 7 10.83 -10.64 8.67
C GLU A 7 11.45 -11.81 7.88
N GLU A 8 10.77 -12.95 7.77
CA GLU A 8 11.33 -14.17 7.15
C GLU A 8 11.43 -14.08 5.61
N LEU A 9 10.62 -13.21 4.98
CA LEU A 9 10.67 -12.96 3.53
C LEU A 9 11.84 -12.07 3.09
N ARG A 10 12.45 -11.31 4.01
CA ARG A 10 13.56 -10.39 3.69
C ARG A 10 14.91 -11.10 3.55
N GLU A 11 15.10 -12.20 4.27
CA GLU A 11 16.32 -13.02 4.26
C GLU A 11 16.46 -13.88 2.99
N ALA A 12 15.35 -14.28 2.35
CA ALA A 12 15.36 -15.19 1.21
C ALA A 12 15.80 -14.52 -0.12
N LEU A 13 15.67 -13.20 -0.24
CA LEU A 13 15.92 -12.46 -1.49
C LEU A 13 17.39 -12.07 -1.72
N TRP A 14 18.26 -12.13 -0.71
CA TRP A 14 19.69 -11.78 -0.84
C TRP A 14 20.52 -12.88 -1.52
N LYS A 15 20.08 -14.15 -1.49
CA LYS A 15 20.89 -15.30 -1.95
C LYS A 15 20.87 -15.58 -3.46
N ILE A 16 20.09 -14.85 -4.26
CA ILE A 16 19.88 -15.18 -5.70
C ILE A 16 20.73 -14.32 -6.65
N HIS A 17 21.28 -13.19 -6.22
CA HIS A 17 22.05 -12.29 -7.09
C HIS A 17 23.56 -12.40 -6.86
N GLY A 18 24.07 -13.63 -6.84
CA GLY A 18 25.49 -13.94 -6.87
C GLY A 18 26.00 -14.09 -8.30
N ALA A 19 27.09 -13.39 -8.60
CA ALA A 19 28.03 -13.61 -9.70
C ALA A 19 27.61 -13.20 -11.13
N PHE A 20 28.06 -12.03 -11.57
CA PHE A 20 28.53 -11.80 -12.95
C PHE A 20 29.62 -10.70 -12.93
N PHE A 21 30.85 -11.11 -12.64
CA PHE A 21 32.05 -10.26 -12.78
C PHE A 21 32.57 -10.39 -14.22
N PHE A 22 32.37 -9.35 -15.02
CA PHE A 22 33.01 -9.20 -16.33
C PHE A 22 34.43 -8.65 -16.13
N THR A 23 35.44 -9.47 -16.43
CA THR A 23 36.83 -9.04 -16.48
C THR A 23 37.10 -8.35 -17.82
N PHE A 24 37.26 -7.03 -17.82
CA PHE A 24 37.84 -6.30 -18.95
C PHE A 24 39.21 -5.78 -18.51
N ALA A 25 40.27 -6.36 -19.09
CA ALA A 25 41.64 -5.95 -18.88
C ALA A 25 41.87 -4.62 -19.61
N TRP A 26 42.22 -3.56 -18.87
CA TRP A 26 42.67 -2.30 -19.44
C TRP A 26 44.11 -2.04 -18.97
N THR A 27 45.04 -2.21 -19.90
CA THR A 27 46.44 -1.80 -19.78
C THR A 27 46.51 -0.28 -19.91
N GLY A 28 46.98 0.41 -18.88
CA GLY A 28 47.23 1.84 -18.95
C GLY A 28 47.60 2.47 -17.62
N ALA A 29 48.88 2.42 -17.28
CA ALA A 29 49.44 3.19 -16.17
C ALA A 29 49.38 4.69 -16.48
N SER A 30 48.62 5.44 -15.71
CA SER A 30 48.80 6.88 -15.54
C SER A 30 48.79 7.17 -14.05
N SER A 31 49.95 7.58 -13.54
CA SER A 31 50.18 7.94 -12.16
C SER A 31 49.42 9.23 -11.82
N PHE A 32 48.13 9.10 -11.54
CA PHE A 32 47.39 10.10 -10.78
C PHE A 32 47.55 9.75 -9.31
N HIS A 33 48.39 10.50 -8.59
CA HIS A 33 48.35 10.48 -7.13
C HIS A 33 47.02 11.10 -6.70
N PRO A 34 46.06 10.34 -6.15
CA PRO A 34 44.91 10.96 -5.53
C PRO A 34 45.41 11.74 -4.32
N VAL A 35 45.15 13.05 -4.29
CA VAL A 35 45.22 13.82 -3.06
C VAL A 35 44.37 13.07 -2.05
N ARG A 36 45.00 12.55 -1.00
CA ARG A 36 44.30 11.94 0.13
C ARG A 36 43.49 13.06 0.80
N TYR A 37 42.24 13.24 0.37
CA TYR A 37 41.26 13.93 1.19
C TYR A 37 41.03 13.03 2.41
N ILE A 38 41.73 13.37 3.47
CA ILE A 38 41.53 12.89 4.83
C ILE A 38 40.04 13.09 5.13
N GLY A 39 39.30 11.98 5.16
CA GLY A 39 37.90 11.98 5.54
C GLY A 39 37.80 12.12 7.05
N GLU A 40 37.16 13.19 7.52
CA GLU A 40 36.68 13.31 8.90
C GLU A 40 35.79 14.57 9.05
N GLU A 41 34.71 14.69 8.28
CA GLU A 41 33.65 15.67 8.62
C GLU A 41 32.28 15.35 7.98
N MET A 42 31.84 14.09 8.04
CA MET A 42 30.46 13.70 7.66
C MET A 42 29.53 13.47 8.87
N ASP A 43 29.92 13.91 10.07
CA ASP A 43 29.28 13.49 11.34
C ASP A 43 28.53 14.62 12.09
N LYS A 44 28.13 15.69 11.40
CA LYS A 44 27.32 16.78 11.99
C LYS A 44 26.19 17.26 11.10
N MET A 45 25.55 16.36 10.35
CA MET A 45 24.30 16.72 9.68
C MET A 45 23.15 16.63 10.69
N PRO A 46 22.48 17.74 11.05
CA PRO A 46 21.40 17.70 12.03
C PRO A 46 20.27 16.83 11.50
N MET A 47 19.93 15.78 12.23
CA MET A 47 18.79 14.93 11.90
C MET A 47 17.51 15.75 11.95
N LYS A 48 16.58 15.43 11.04
CA LYS A 48 15.24 16.03 11.06
C LYS A 48 14.60 15.82 12.45
N PRO A 49 13.95 16.83 13.04
CA PRO A 49 13.21 16.65 14.28
C PRO A 49 12.12 15.58 14.13
N LYS A 50 11.85 14.85 15.22
CA LYS A 50 10.73 13.90 15.27
C LYS A 50 9.42 14.64 15.09
N LYS A 51 8.49 14.03 14.35
CA LYS A 51 7.16 14.59 14.07
C LYS A 51 6.07 13.78 14.77
N PRO A 52 4.89 14.36 15.06
CA PRO A 52 3.80 13.62 15.69
C PRO A 52 3.35 12.44 14.83
N CYS A 53 2.97 11.34 15.50
CA CYS A 53 2.33 10.20 14.87
C CYS A 53 1.03 10.62 14.17
N ARG A 54 0.78 10.12 12.95
CA ARG A 54 -0.46 10.41 12.22
C ARG A 54 -1.70 9.70 12.79
N HIS A 55 -1.53 8.69 13.67
CA HIS A 55 -2.66 7.98 14.26
C HIS A 55 -3.50 8.94 15.12
N PRO A 56 -4.85 9.00 14.93
CA PRO A 56 -5.70 9.92 15.66
C PRO A 56 -5.54 9.79 17.19
N GLY A 57 -5.25 10.88 17.88
CA GLY A 57 -5.13 10.91 19.35
C GLY A 57 -3.82 10.36 19.92
N CYS A 58 -2.86 9.95 19.09
CA CYS A 58 -1.57 9.45 19.57
C CYS A 58 -0.63 10.60 19.96
N PRO A 59 -0.13 10.67 21.21
CA PRO A 59 0.80 11.73 21.66
C PRO A 59 2.26 11.48 21.23
N ASN A 60 2.58 10.30 20.71
CA ASN A 60 3.96 9.87 20.46
C ASN A 60 4.58 10.56 19.23
N LEU A 61 5.88 10.86 19.33
CA LEU A 61 6.70 11.39 18.24
C LEU A 61 7.43 10.25 17.51
N THR A 62 7.56 10.37 16.19
CA THR A 62 8.16 9.34 15.31
C THR A 62 9.02 9.98 14.23
N ASP A 63 10.01 9.21 13.76
CA ASP A 63 10.82 9.54 12.57
C ASP A 63 10.10 9.16 11.25
N GLY A 64 9.08 8.29 11.35
CA GLY A 64 8.26 7.75 10.27
C GLY A 64 6.86 8.40 10.16
N ILE A 65 5.88 7.68 9.60
CA ILE A 65 4.48 8.16 9.52
C ILE A 65 3.72 7.84 10.82
N TYR A 66 3.99 6.66 11.39
CA TYR A 66 3.39 6.15 12.62
C TYR A 66 4.48 5.81 13.65
N CYS A 67 4.16 5.81 14.95
CA CYS A 67 5.06 5.27 15.98
C CYS A 67 5.12 3.74 15.92
N GLU A 68 6.01 3.12 16.70
CA GLU A 68 6.22 1.67 16.69
C GLU A 68 4.93 0.88 16.97
N GLU A 69 4.15 1.32 17.98
CA GLU A 69 2.85 0.73 18.33
C GLU A 69 1.83 0.78 17.17
N HIS A 70 1.76 1.91 16.47
CA HIS A 70 0.77 2.14 15.42
C HIS A 70 1.23 1.68 14.04
N ARG A 71 2.49 1.26 13.90
CA ARG A 71 3.02 0.76 12.63
C ARG A 71 2.32 -0.54 12.21
N ALA A 72 2.04 -1.43 13.16
CA ALA A 72 1.35 -2.69 12.92
C ALA A 72 -0.12 -2.48 12.52
N LEU A 73 -0.80 -1.54 13.19
CA LEU A 73 -2.20 -1.19 12.91
C LEU A 73 -2.40 -0.59 11.51
N HIS A 74 -1.37 0.06 10.98
CA HIS A 74 -1.39 0.71 9.66
C HIS A 74 -0.47 0.04 8.65
N CYS A 75 -0.21 -1.26 8.79
CA CYS A 75 0.69 -1.98 7.89
C CYS A 75 0.19 -1.97 6.43
N SER A 76 -1.14 -1.95 6.23
CA SER A 76 -1.79 -1.90 4.92
C SER A 76 -1.50 -0.61 4.14
N ASP A 77 -1.23 0.51 4.82
CA ASP A 77 -0.91 1.78 4.18
C ASP A 77 0.40 1.72 3.40
N TRP A 78 1.32 0.83 3.80
CA TRP A 78 2.63 0.65 3.17
C TRP A 78 2.61 -0.32 1.98
N THR A 79 1.52 -1.08 1.81
CA THR A 79 1.40 -2.06 0.73
C THR A 79 0.98 -1.41 -0.58
N SER A 80 1.44 -1.97 -1.70
CA SER A 80 0.99 -1.55 -3.02
C SER A 80 -0.49 -1.91 -3.23
N SER A 81 -1.15 -1.33 -4.24
CA SER A 81 -2.53 -1.69 -4.58
C SER A 81 -2.72 -3.20 -4.79
N ALA A 82 -1.75 -3.87 -5.43
CA ALA A 82 -1.75 -5.32 -5.57
C ALA A 82 -1.57 -6.04 -4.22
N GLY A 83 -0.75 -5.51 -3.32
CA GLY A 83 -0.59 -6.01 -1.95
C GLY A 83 -1.86 -5.90 -1.11
N ARG A 84 -2.80 -5.00 -1.46
CA ARG A 84 -4.12 -4.86 -0.84
C ARG A 84 -5.21 -5.75 -1.46
N GLY A 85 -4.86 -6.61 -2.43
CA GLY A 85 -5.80 -7.51 -3.09
C GLY A 85 -6.35 -6.99 -4.43
N TYR A 86 -6.03 -5.76 -4.87
CA TYR A 86 -6.46 -5.20 -6.16
C TYR A 86 -5.59 -5.68 -7.35
N ASP A 87 -5.38 -6.99 -7.43
CA ASP A 87 -4.51 -7.65 -8.38
C ASP A 87 -5.19 -7.97 -9.74
N ARG A 88 -4.61 -8.90 -10.52
CA ARG A 88 -5.21 -9.38 -11.77
C ARG A 88 -6.51 -10.16 -11.54
N ARG A 89 -6.59 -10.94 -10.46
CA ARG A 89 -7.76 -11.73 -10.10
C ARG A 89 -8.93 -10.80 -9.81
N TRP A 90 -8.69 -9.72 -9.06
CA TRP A 90 -9.71 -8.69 -8.81
C TRP A 90 -10.23 -8.07 -10.11
N ARG A 91 -9.33 -7.67 -11.02
CA ARG A 91 -9.74 -7.09 -12.32
C ARG A 91 -10.67 -8.00 -13.13
N ILE A 92 -10.44 -9.31 -13.09
CA ILE A 92 -11.30 -10.29 -13.76
C ILE A 92 -12.66 -10.40 -13.06
N ALA A 93 -12.65 -10.58 -11.73
CA ALA A 93 -13.87 -10.69 -10.94
C ALA A 93 -14.75 -9.44 -11.08
N ARG A 94 -14.16 -8.25 -10.93
CA ARG A 94 -14.79 -6.96 -11.17
C ARG A 94 -15.44 -6.86 -12.54
N SER A 95 -14.75 -7.29 -13.60
CA SER A 95 -15.28 -7.25 -14.96
C SER A 95 -16.50 -8.17 -15.13
N ARG A 96 -16.47 -9.36 -14.52
CA ARG A 96 -17.62 -10.28 -14.52
C ARG A 96 -18.80 -9.70 -13.76
N PHE A 97 -18.57 -9.18 -12.56
CA PHE A 97 -19.61 -8.59 -11.71
C PHE A 97 -20.30 -7.39 -12.38
N LEU A 98 -19.55 -6.50 -13.04
CA LEU A 98 -20.14 -5.36 -13.77
C LEU A 98 -20.92 -5.76 -15.02
N LYS A 99 -20.70 -6.95 -15.58
CA LYS A 99 -21.49 -7.47 -16.70
C LYS A 99 -22.86 -7.98 -16.23
N THR A 100 -22.92 -8.62 -15.06
CA THR A 100 -24.17 -9.10 -14.45
C THR A 100 -24.93 -7.97 -13.76
N HIS A 101 -24.22 -6.94 -13.26
CA HIS A 101 -24.78 -5.76 -12.60
C HIS A 101 -24.42 -4.47 -13.36
N PRO A 102 -25.04 -4.22 -14.54
CA PRO A 102 -24.65 -3.11 -15.40
C PRO A 102 -25.12 -1.73 -14.90
N LEU A 103 -26.03 -1.67 -13.93
CA LEU A 103 -26.63 -0.43 -13.43
C LEU A 103 -26.19 -0.11 -12.01
N CYS A 104 -26.04 1.18 -11.72
CA CYS A 104 -25.75 1.68 -10.38
C CYS A 104 -26.94 1.43 -9.45
N VAL A 105 -26.70 0.71 -8.35
CA VAL A 105 -27.76 0.33 -7.38
C VAL A 105 -28.42 1.57 -6.76
N ARG A 106 -27.63 2.52 -6.26
CA ARG A 106 -28.13 3.78 -5.67
C ARG A 106 -28.91 4.65 -6.66
N CYS A 107 -28.45 4.74 -7.91
CA CYS A 107 -29.18 5.48 -8.93
C CYS A 107 -30.52 4.80 -9.25
N ARG A 108 -30.54 3.46 -9.33
CA ARG A 108 -31.75 2.68 -9.63
C ARG A 108 -32.81 2.86 -8.55
N GLU A 109 -32.42 2.89 -7.28
CA GLU A 109 -33.31 3.18 -6.14
C GLU A 109 -33.94 4.58 -6.22
N GLN A 110 -33.23 5.53 -6.82
CA GLN A 110 -33.73 6.88 -7.10
C GLN A 110 -34.53 6.99 -8.41
N GLY A 111 -34.84 5.87 -9.07
CA GLY A 111 -35.54 5.84 -10.36
C GLY A 111 -34.68 6.25 -11.57
N ARG A 112 -33.35 6.31 -11.42
CA ARG A 112 -32.41 6.70 -12.49
C ARG A 112 -31.63 5.51 -13.03
N LEU A 113 -31.62 5.33 -14.35
CA LEU A 113 -30.85 4.27 -15.00
C LEU A 113 -29.47 4.78 -15.41
N VAL A 114 -28.48 4.60 -14.53
CA VAL A 114 -27.09 5.02 -14.78
C VAL A 114 -26.20 3.77 -14.81
N LYS A 115 -25.31 3.69 -15.80
CA LYS A 115 -24.34 2.60 -15.91
C LYS A 115 -23.40 2.55 -14.70
N ALA A 116 -23.22 1.37 -14.13
CA ALA A 116 -22.20 1.12 -13.11
C ALA A 116 -20.81 1.08 -13.76
N THR A 117 -19.86 1.76 -13.14
CA THR A 117 -18.48 1.86 -13.62
C THR A 117 -17.49 1.30 -12.61
N VAL A 118 -17.88 1.15 -11.35
CA VAL A 118 -17.03 0.67 -10.27
C VAL A 118 -17.75 -0.37 -9.44
N VAL A 119 -16.99 -1.29 -8.86
CA VAL A 119 -17.46 -2.25 -7.86
C VAL A 119 -16.91 -1.75 -6.55
N ASP A 120 -17.81 -1.56 -5.60
CA ASP A 120 -17.55 -1.04 -4.28
C ASP A 120 -17.91 -2.08 -3.22
N HIS A 121 -17.24 -2.06 -2.08
CA HIS A 121 -17.57 -2.90 -0.94
C HIS A 121 -18.59 -2.19 -0.06
N ILE A 122 -19.75 -2.80 0.21
CA ILE A 122 -20.81 -2.25 1.07
C ILE A 122 -20.24 -1.94 2.45
N VAL A 123 -19.59 -2.94 3.06
CA VAL A 123 -18.76 -2.81 4.25
C VAL A 123 -17.28 -2.75 3.83
N PRO A 124 -16.55 -1.67 4.15
CA PRO A 124 -15.13 -1.55 3.83
C PRO A 124 -14.31 -2.68 4.44
N HIS A 125 -13.54 -3.40 3.62
CA HIS A 125 -12.79 -4.57 4.08
C HIS A 125 -11.66 -4.24 5.07
N ARG A 126 -11.07 -3.03 5.04
CA ARG A 126 -9.99 -2.57 5.94
C ARG A 126 -8.84 -3.58 6.15
N GLY A 127 -8.54 -4.39 5.14
CA GLY A 127 -7.51 -5.44 5.17
C GLY A 127 -8.01 -6.86 5.47
N ASP A 128 -9.31 -7.08 5.70
CA ASP A 128 -9.90 -8.41 5.81
C ASP A 128 -10.13 -9.03 4.42
N ASP A 129 -9.35 -10.05 4.09
CA ASP A 129 -9.44 -10.77 2.81
C ASP A 129 -10.78 -11.49 2.62
N ARG A 130 -11.42 -11.97 3.70
CA ARG A 130 -12.72 -12.66 3.59
C ARG A 130 -13.79 -11.68 3.15
N LEU A 131 -13.83 -10.52 3.82
CA LEU A 131 -14.77 -9.45 3.50
C LEU A 131 -14.48 -8.81 2.12
N PHE A 132 -13.21 -8.83 1.68
CA PHE A 132 -12.83 -8.35 0.35
C PHE A 132 -13.39 -9.24 -0.78
N TRP A 133 -13.33 -10.57 -0.61
CA TRP A 133 -13.76 -11.56 -1.61
C TRP A 133 -15.21 -12.01 -1.48
N ASP A 134 -15.94 -11.50 -0.50
CA ASP A 134 -17.37 -11.73 -0.35
C ASP A 134 -18.16 -10.96 -1.43
N GLU A 135 -18.74 -11.70 -2.38
CA GLU A 135 -19.54 -11.12 -3.46
C GLU A 135 -20.85 -10.50 -2.96
N GLU A 136 -21.38 -10.95 -1.81
CA GLU A 136 -22.57 -10.35 -1.20
C GLU A 136 -22.26 -8.96 -0.63
N ASN A 137 -20.99 -8.73 -0.28
CA ASN A 137 -20.48 -7.44 0.15
C ASN A 137 -20.17 -6.50 -1.05
N TRP A 138 -20.35 -6.93 -2.30
CA TRP A 138 -20.09 -6.08 -3.47
C TRP A 138 -21.35 -5.36 -3.95
N GLN A 139 -21.19 -4.10 -4.35
CA GLN A 139 -22.24 -3.31 -4.99
C GLN A 139 -21.72 -2.61 -6.26
N ALA A 140 -22.57 -2.57 -7.29
CA ALA A 140 -22.27 -1.88 -8.53
C ALA A 140 -22.67 -0.40 -8.43
N LEU A 141 -21.70 0.51 -8.55
CA LEU A 141 -21.93 1.95 -8.44
C LEU A 141 -21.40 2.71 -9.66
N CYS A 142 -21.99 3.87 -9.94
CA CYS A 142 -21.37 4.87 -10.80
C CYS A 142 -20.33 5.66 -10.00
N LYS A 143 -19.37 6.29 -10.69
CA LYS A 143 -18.30 7.08 -10.05
C LYS A 143 -18.85 8.11 -9.04
N ASN A 144 -19.91 8.83 -9.39
CA ASN A 144 -20.48 9.86 -8.50
C ASN A 144 -21.02 9.26 -7.19
N CYS A 145 -21.79 8.17 -7.27
CA CYS A 145 -22.33 7.51 -6.08
C CYS A 145 -21.25 6.87 -5.21
N HIS A 146 -20.21 6.30 -5.85
CA HIS A 146 -19.05 5.76 -5.15
C HIS A 146 -18.29 6.86 -4.41
N ASP A 147 -17.92 7.96 -5.09
CA ASP A 147 -17.16 9.04 -4.48
C ASP A 147 -17.95 9.70 -3.32
N SER A 148 -19.28 9.82 -3.47
CA SER A 148 -20.16 10.27 -2.39
C SER A 148 -20.09 9.33 -1.18
N LYS A 149 -20.25 8.01 -1.39
CA LYS A 149 -20.18 7.01 -0.31
C LYS A 149 -18.85 7.08 0.44
N THR A 150 -17.74 7.10 -0.30
CA THR A 150 -16.40 7.17 0.32
C THR A 150 -16.26 8.39 1.23
N MET A 151 -16.85 9.53 0.84
CA MET A 151 -16.76 10.77 1.59
C MET A 151 -17.76 10.86 2.77
N THR A 152 -18.93 10.23 2.65
CA THR A 152 -19.99 10.32 3.69
C THR A 152 -19.97 9.16 4.67
N GLU A 153 -19.77 7.93 4.19
CA GLU A 153 -19.91 6.69 4.96
C GLU A 153 -18.54 6.13 5.37
N ASP A 154 -17.59 6.07 4.44
CA ASP A 154 -16.30 5.39 4.68
C ASP A 154 -15.22 6.32 5.27
N ARG A 155 -15.58 7.56 5.60
CA ARG A 155 -14.63 8.62 5.99
C ARG A 155 -13.88 8.33 7.28
N TYR A 156 -14.55 7.73 8.27
CA TYR A 156 -13.98 7.50 9.59
C TYR A 156 -13.78 6.02 9.86
N GLN A 157 -12.55 5.67 10.19
CA GLN A 157 -12.21 4.35 10.71
C GLN A 157 -12.40 4.35 12.23
N GLU A 158 -13.34 3.56 12.71
CA GLU A 158 -13.46 3.23 14.13
C GLU A 158 -12.35 2.25 14.51
N TYR A 159 -11.46 2.70 15.39
CA TYR A 159 -10.45 1.87 16.04
C TYR A 159 -11.01 1.42 17.39
N LYS A 160 -11.05 0.10 17.63
CA LYS A 160 -11.38 -0.46 18.94
C LYS A 160 -10.08 -0.71 19.69
N TYR A 161 -9.97 -0.15 20.90
CA TYR A 161 -8.84 -0.24 21.81
C TYR A 161 -9.10 -1.30 22.89
#